data_AF-A0A4W5RWZ2-F1
#
_entry.id   AF-A0A4W5RWZ2-F1
#
_cell.length_a   1.000
_cell.length_b   1.000
_cell.length_c   1.000
_cell.angle_alpha   90.00
_cell.angle_beta   90.00
_cell.angle_gamma   90.00
#
_symmetry.space_group_name_H-M   'P 1'
#
loop_
_entity.id
_entity.type
_entity.pdbx_description
1 polymer ?
#
loop_
_entity_poly.entity_id
_entity_poly.type
_entity_poly.pdbx_seq_one_letter_code
_entity_poly.pdbx_strand_id
1 'polypeptide(L)'
;MAVVKYSTHFLLSRGTSQVCPARLFALVIEPLAVMIRVHDQIKGITIGIEYHVISLHANDVLLYLQDHSYSIPFSCHCLKSLVNSLHKVNWSNTEIMPIYTHTHTHLQPQTFTRPIQWKWSLTNVNYLGIVIPCNVHDLYKLNYIPVIEMFADVNVVNRVPHSGGGVMVWAGISYGQRAQLHFIDGNLNAQRYCDEILRPIVVPFICRHHLIFQHDNALPHVAKICTQFLEAENVPVHLWPAYSPDMPPTEHVWDALDRCVRQCVPVPADIQQLHTAIEEEWVNIPQATINSLINYANKMC
;
A
#
# COMPACT_ATOMS: atom_id res chain seq x y z
N MET A 1 -6.49 11.04 3.33
CA MET A 1 -7.80 11.44 2.72
C MET A 1 -8.64 10.19 2.58
N ALA A 2 -9.96 10.23 2.76
CA ALA A 2 -10.81 9.04 2.67
C ALA A 2 -11.92 9.19 1.62
N VAL A 3 -12.24 8.09 0.92
CA VAL A 3 -13.36 8.00 -0.03
C VAL A 3 -14.33 6.95 0.49
N VAL A 4 -15.52 7.40 0.92
CA VAL A 4 -16.60 6.51 1.37
C VAL A 4 -17.40 6.07 0.14
N LYS A 5 -17.48 4.76 -0.11
CA LYS A 5 -18.16 4.17 -1.28
C LYS A 5 -19.44 3.43 -0.90
N TYR A 6 -20.49 3.66 -1.67
CA TYR A 6 -21.70 2.85 -1.68
C TYR A 6 -21.48 1.53 -2.42
N SER A 7 -21.96 0.40 -1.87
CA SER A 7 -22.02 -0.88 -2.60
C SER A 7 -23.34 -1.56 -2.28
N THR A 8 -24.05 -1.98 -3.33
CA THR A 8 -25.12 -2.97 -3.18
C THR A 8 -24.51 -4.33 -2.82
N HIS A 9 -25.26 -5.12 -2.06
CA HIS A 9 -24.86 -6.32 -1.34
C HIS A 9 -23.79 -7.21 -2.03
N PHE A 10 -22.75 -7.57 -1.26
CA PHE A 10 -21.89 -8.72 -1.56
C PHE A 10 -22.04 -9.77 -0.45
N LEU A 11 -21.98 -11.05 -0.84
CA LEU A 11 -22.06 -12.17 0.09
C LEU A 11 -20.77 -12.23 0.91
N LEU A 12 -20.88 -12.11 2.23
CA LEU A 12 -19.76 -12.29 3.16
C LEU A 12 -19.32 -13.75 3.19
N SER A 13 -18.12 -14.01 2.68
CA SER A 13 -17.32 -15.17 3.07
C SER A 13 -16.23 -14.69 4.04
N ARG A 14 -15.84 -15.54 4.99
CA ARG A 14 -14.75 -15.23 5.93
C ARG A 14 -13.47 -14.98 5.13
N GLY A 15 -13.01 -13.73 5.10
CA GLY A 15 -11.69 -13.39 4.59
C GLY A 15 -10.61 -14.14 5.39
N THR A 16 -9.67 -14.75 4.69
CA THR A 16 -8.45 -15.27 5.31
C THR A 16 -7.74 -14.10 5.98
N SER A 17 -7.61 -14.13 7.30
CA SER A 17 -6.74 -13.21 8.06
C SER A 17 -5.40 -13.14 7.32
N GLN A 18 -5.11 -11.97 6.71
CA GLN A 18 -3.81 -11.72 6.10
C GLN A 18 -2.79 -11.89 7.22
N VAL A 19 -1.86 -12.83 7.04
CA VAL A 19 -0.75 -13.01 7.97
C VAL A 19 0.02 -11.70 7.98
N CYS A 20 0.11 -11.05 9.14
CA CYS A 20 0.87 -9.81 9.30
C CYS A 20 2.28 -9.99 8.71
N PRO A 21 2.81 -9.04 7.91
CA PRO A 21 4.14 -9.13 7.30
C PRO A 21 5.24 -9.54 8.29
N ALA A 22 5.20 -9.01 9.51
CA ALA A 22 6.13 -9.35 10.58
C ALA A 22 6.08 -10.84 11.00
N ARG A 23 4.89 -11.46 11.03
CA ARG A 23 4.73 -12.89 11.36
C ARG A 23 5.17 -13.79 10.21
N LEU A 24 4.89 -13.40 8.97
CA LEU A 24 5.39 -14.10 7.78
C LEU A 24 6.92 -14.06 7.73
N PHE A 25 7.49 -12.89 8.04
CA PHE A 25 8.93 -12.70 8.05
C PHE A 25 9.61 -13.63 9.07
N ALA A 26 9.20 -13.58 10.34
CA ALA A 26 9.84 -14.34 11.40
C ALA A 26 9.63 -15.87 11.31
N LEU A 27 8.49 -16.32 10.78
CA LEU A 27 8.17 -17.76 10.75
C LEU A 27 8.54 -18.46 9.43
N VAL A 28 8.71 -17.71 8.34
CA VAL A 28 8.99 -18.28 7.02
C VAL A 28 10.23 -17.68 6.38
N ILE A 29 10.26 -16.36 6.20
CA ILE A 29 11.26 -15.71 5.36
C ILE A 29 12.64 -15.74 6.01
N GLU A 30 12.74 -15.42 7.30
CA GLU A 30 14.00 -15.45 8.05
C GLU A 30 14.55 -16.90 8.19
N PRO A 31 13.78 -17.91 8.62
CA PRO A 31 14.23 -19.30 8.62
C PRO A 31 14.67 -19.79 7.24
N LEU A 32 13.95 -19.43 6.17
CA LEU A 32 14.35 -19.73 4.80
C LEU A 32 15.71 -19.10 4.46
N ALA A 33 15.91 -17.85 4.85
CA ALA A 33 17.17 -17.15 4.62
C ALA A 33 18.35 -17.83 5.32
N VAL A 34 18.15 -18.29 6.56
CA VAL A 34 19.16 -19.06 7.31
C VAL A 34 19.47 -20.36 6.59
N MET A 35 18.45 -21.14 6.21
CA MET A 35 18.64 -22.41 5.50
C MET A 35 19.41 -22.23 4.19
N ILE A 36 19.11 -21.17 3.43
CA ILE A 36 19.78 -20.88 2.16
C ILE A 36 21.22 -20.42 2.37
N ARG A 37 21.49 -19.56 3.36
CA ARG A 37 22.84 -19.03 3.63
C ARG A 37 23.80 -20.08 4.19
N VAL A 38 23.29 -21.05 4.95
CA VAL A 38 24.10 -22.11 5.58
C VAL A 38 24.36 -23.28 4.63
N HIS A 39 23.60 -23.41 3.54
CA HIS A 39 23.70 -24.57 2.67
C HIS A 39 24.92 -24.49 1.74
N ASP A 40 25.88 -25.40 1.92
CA ASP A 40 27.18 -25.38 1.22
C ASP A 40 27.07 -25.44 -0.32
N GLN A 41 26.04 -26.11 -0.84
CA GLN A 41 25.83 -26.25 -2.29
C GLN A 41 25.13 -25.04 -2.93
N ILE A 42 24.55 -24.13 -2.13
CA ILE A 42 23.93 -22.92 -2.69
C ILE A 42 25.00 -21.83 -2.79
N LYS A 43 25.34 -21.48 -4.02
CA LYS A 43 26.29 -20.41 -4.33
C LYS A 43 25.56 -19.19 -4.86
N GLY A 44 25.95 -18.04 -4.32
CA GLY A 44 25.49 -16.72 -4.69
C GLY A 44 26.20 -16.16 -5.91
N ILE A 45 25.88 -14.91 -6.24
CA ILE A 45 26.58 -14.15 -7.28
C ILE A 45 27.24 -12.92 -6.66
N THR A 46 28.31 -12.43 -7.29
CA THR A 46 28.95 -11.18 -6.87
C THR A 46 28.43 -10.03 -7.73
N ILE A 47 27.94 -8.98 -7.09
CA ILE A 47 27.48 -7.75 -7.76
C ILE A 47 28.36 -6.61 -7.25
N GLY A 48 29.21 -6.07 -8.13
CA GLY A 48 30.22 -5.11 -7.72
C GLY A 48 31.25 -5.74 -6.76
N ILE A 49 31.28 -5.26 -5.52
CA ILE A 49 32.18 -5.76 -4.46
C ILE A 49 31.48 -6.69 -3.46
N GLU A 50 30.16 -6.84 -3.56
CA GLU A 50 29.35 -7.57 -2.59
C GLU A 50 28.95 -8.96 -3.13
N TYR A 51 28.99 -9.95 -2.26
CA TYR A 51 28.54 -11.31 -2.54
C TYR A 51 27.11 -11.50 -2.03
N HIS A 52 26.17 -11.78 -2.94
CA HIS A 52 24.75 -11.92 -2.63
C HIS A 52 24.29 -13.34 -2.88
N VAL A 53 23.57 -13.91 -1.91
CA VAL A 53 22.87 -15.22 -2.04
C VAL A 53 21.37 -15.03 -1.94
N ILE A 54 20.93 -14.23 -0.98
CA ILE A 54 19.52 -13.94 -0.72
C ILE A 54 19.37 -12.53 -0.14
N SER A 55 18.43 -11.76 -0.68
CA SER A 55 17.97 -10.48 -0.13
C SER A 55 16.53 -10.61 0.33
N LEU A 56 16.26 -10.06 1.52
CA LEU A 56 14.95 -10.13 2.16
C LEU A 56 14.32 -8.74 2.13
N HIS A 57 13.09 -8.69 1.64
CA HIS A 57 12.22 -7.54 1.70
C HIS A 57 10.92 -8.01 2.38
N ALA A 58 10.18 -7.11 3.02
CA ALA A 58 9.10 -7.45 3.98
C ALA A 58 8.25 -8.68 3.60
N ASN A 59 7.70 -8.71 2.39
CA ASN A 59 6.91 -9.83 1.86
C ASN A 59 7.59 -10.54 0.67
N ASP A 60 8.77 -10.09 0.24
CA ASP A 60 9.40 -10.50 -1.01
C ASP A 60 10.81 -11.04 -0.76
N VAL A 61 11.17 -12.09 -1.50
CA VAL A 61 12.50 -12.72 -1.40
C VAL A 61 13.15 -12.70 -2.78
N LEU A 62 14.36 -12.14 -2.84
CA LEU A 62 15.18 -12.17 -4.04
C LEU A 62 16.35 -13.14 -3.85
N LEU A 63 16.41 -14.15 -4.71
CA LEU A 63 17.45 -15.17 -4.71
C LEU A 63 18.48 -14.86 -5.80
N TYR A 64 19.75 -14.95 -5.42
CA TYR A 64 20.90 -14.77 -6.29
C TYR A 64 21.60 -16.12 -6.37
N LEU A 65 21.41 -16.87 -7.45
CA LEU A 65 21.82 -18.27 -7.53
C LEU A 65 22.76 -18.46 -8.72
N GLN A 66 23.91 -19.09 -8.46
CA GLN A 66 24.86 -19.44 -9.52
C GLN A 66 24.49 -20.77 -10.20
N ASP A 67 24.07 -21.78 -9.43
CA ASP A 67 23.60 -23.07 -9.96
C ASP A 67 22.08 -23.21 -9.81
N HIS A 68 21.38 -23.07 -10.93
CA HIS A 68 19.92 -23.13 -11.01
C HIS A 68 19.36 -24.55 -10.89
N SER A 69 20.11 -25.57 -11.29
CA SER A 69 19.60 -26.94 -11.41
C SER A 69 19.33 -27.58 -10.06
N TYR A 70 20.16 -27.25 -9.06
CA TYR A 70 20.01 -27.72 -7.69
C TYR A 70 19.35 -26.68 -6.77
N SER A 71 19.81 -25.43 -6.83
CA SER A 71 19.45 -24.42 -5.83
C SER A 71 17.99 -23.99 -5.88
N ILE A 72 17.38 -23.98 -7.08
CA ILE A 72 15.95 -23.65 -7.25
C ILE A 72 15.07 -24.75 -6.63
N PRO A 73 15.21 -26.05 -7.01
CA PRO A 73 14.48 -27.13 -6.36
C PRO A 73 14.60 -27.15 -4.83
N PHE A 74 15.81 -26.96 -4.31
CA PHE A 74 16.05 -26.92 -2.86
C PHE A 74 15.35 -25.73 -2.19
N SER A 75 15.49 -24.52 -2.74
CA SER A 75 14.87 -23.31 -2.18
C SER A 75 13.35 -23.43 -2.15
N CYS A 76 12.75 -23.95 -3.23
CA CYS A 76 11.31 -24.19 -3.30
C CYS A 76 10.86 -25.27 -2.30
N HIS A 77 11.63 -26.34 -2.13
CA HIS A 77 11.35 -27.38 -1.14
C HIS A 77 11.37 -26.82 0.30
N CYS A 78 12.38 -26.03 0.64
CA CYS A 78 12.51 -25.40 1.96
C CYS A 78 11.34 -24.45 2.24
N LEU A 79 11.00 -23.57 1.29
CA LEU A 79 9.85 -22.69 1.42
C LEU A 79 8.55 -23.50 1.60
N LYS A 80 8.36 -24.57 0.81
CA LYS A 80 7.19 -25.44 0.94
C LYS A 80 7.09 -26.09 2.32
N SER A 81 8.21 -26.58 2.85
CA SER A 81 8.27 -27.20 4.18
C SER A 81 7.93 -26.21 5.29
N LEU A 82 8.55 -25.01 5.26
CA LEU A 82 8.31 -23.95 6.25
C LEU A 82 6.86 -23.46 6.20
N VAL A 83 6.33 -23.25 5.00
CA VAL A 83 4.95 -22.79 4.83
C VAL A 83 3.91 -23.83 5.24
N ASN A 84 4.13 -25.11 4.91
CA ASN A 84 3.22 -26.19 5.29
C ASN A 84 3.07 -26.30 6.81
N SER A 85 4.11 -25.94 7.58
CA SER A 85 4.07 -25.91 9.04
C SER A 85 3.11 -24.83 9.62
N LEU A 86 2.67 -23.87 8.80
CA LEU A 86 1.85 -22.73 9.23
C LEU A 86 0.35 -22.85 8.89
N HIS A 87 -0.07 -23.93 8.22
CA HIS A 87 -1.48 -24.31 7.96
C HIS A 87 -2.41 -23.27 7.29
N LYS A 88 -1.91 -22.15 6.76
CA LYS A 88 -2.71 -21.15 6.02
C LYS A 88 -1.88 -20.44 4.96
N VAL A 89 -1.77 -21.01 3.76
CA VAL A 89 -1.22 -20.27 2.61
C VAL A 89 -2.06 -20.45 1.37
N ASN A 90 -2.32 -19.30 0.72
CA ASN A 90 -2.87 -19.24 -0.62
C ASN A 90 -1.72 -19.26 -1.64
N TRP A 91 -1.38 -20.46 -2.10
CA TRP A 91 -0.33 -20.70 -3.10
C TRP A 91 -0.60 -20.05 -4.46
N SER A 92 -1.85 -19.66 -4.76
CA SER A 92 -2.19 -19.03 -6.03
C SER A 92 -1.62 -17.62 -6.19
N ASN A 93 -1.18 -17.00 -5.07
CA ASN A 93 -0.61 -15.64 -5.07
C ASN A 93 0.92 -15.62 -5.13
N THR A 94 1.59 -16.78 -5.09
CA THR A 94 3.06 -16.85 -5.16
C THR A 94 3.48 -17.04 -6.61
N GLU A 95 4.29 -16.12 -7.11
CA GLU A 95 4.78 -16.10 -8.49
C GLU A 95 6.31 -16.07 -8.48
N ILE A 96 6.95 -16.96 -9.24
CA ILE A 96 8.40 -16.93 -9.45
C ILE A 96 8.68 -16.36 -10.84
N MET A 97 9.55 -15.36 -10.89
CA MET A 97 10.11 -14.84 -12.13
C MET A 97 11.63 -14.94 -12.11
N PRO A 98 12.25 -15.63 -13.10
CA PRO A 98 13.69 -15.59 -13.27
C PRO A 98 14.11 -14.26 -13.91
N ILE A 99 15.10 -13.60 -13.33
CA ILE A 99 15.71 -12.38 -13.87
C ILE A 99 17.10 -12.75 -14.38
N TYR A 100 17.34 -12.60 -15.69
CA TYR A 100 18.61 -12.97 -16.31
C TYR A 100 19.45 -11.73 -16.62
N THR A 101 20.67 -11.67 -16.09
CA THR A 101 21.67 -10.65 -16.43
C THR A 101 22.53 -11.14 -17.60
N HIS A 102 22.08 -10.91 -18.83
CA HIS A 102 22.77 -11.11 -20.13
C HIS A 102 23.49 -12.44 -20.45
N THR A 103 23.21 -12.96 -21.66
CA THR A 103 23.95 -13.99 -22.43
C THR A 103 23.85 -15.47 -22.06
N HIS A 104 22.76 -15.93 -21.45
CA HIS A 104 22.41 -17.36 -21.51
C HIS A 104 21.00 -17.58 -22.05
N THR A 105 20.91 -17.64 -23.37
CA THR A 105 19.72 -18.03 -24.16
C THR A 105 19.29 -19.50 -24.00
N HIS A 106 19.78 -20.23 -22.98
CA HIS A 106 19.69 -21.69 -22.96
C HIS A 106 19.26 -22.33 -21.64
N LEU A 107 18.69 -21.59 -20.69
CA LEU A 107 17.94 -22.24 -19.61
C LEU A 107 16.57 -22.64 -20.17
N GLN A 108 16.44 -23.92 -20.57
CA GLN A 108 15.13 -24.48 -20.89
C GLN A 108 14.29 -24.50 -19.61
N PRO A 109 13.17 -23.74 -19.55
CA PRO A 109 12.34 -23.64 -18.35
C PRO A 109 11.90 -25.02 -17.84
N GLN A 110 11.79 -26.00 -18.73
CA GLN A 110 11.33 -27.34 -18.42
C GLN A 110 12.23 -28.13 -17.44
N THR A 111 13.50 -27.73 -17.27
CA THR A 111 14.46 -28.47 -16.43
C THR A 111 14.24 -28.25 -14.92
N PHE A 112 13.84 -27.03 -14.52
CA PHE A 112 13.60 -26.67 -13.12
C PHE A 112 12.13 -26.41 -12.78
N THR A 113 11.24 -26.22 -13.77
CA THR A 113 9.80 -26.03 -13.54
C THR A 113 9.03 -27.34 -13.38
N ARG A 114 9.45 -28.45 -14.00
CA ARG A 114 8.75 -29.75 -13.95
C ARG A 114 8.55 -30.35 -12.55
N PRO A 115 9.50 -30.27 -11.60
CA PRO A 115 9.28 -30.83 -10.27
C PRO A 115 8.40 -29.96 -9.35
N ILE A 116 8.11 -28.71 -9.73
CA ILE A 116 7.50 -27.71 -8.84
C ILE A 116 6.23 -27.13 -9.48
N GLN A 117 5.06 -27.47 -8.93
CA GLN A 117 3.75 -26.93 -9.33
C GLN A 117 3.52 -25.47 -8.87
N TRP A 118 4.44 -24.57 -9.17
CA TRP A 118 4.31 -23.15 -8.83
C TRP A 118 4.00 -22.33 -10.08
N LYS A 119 3.45 -21.13 -9.88
CA LYS A 119 3.20 -20.18 -10.97
C LYS A 119 4.53 -19.57 -11.42
N TRP A 120 4.97 -19.94 -12.63
CA TRP A 120 6.19 -19.43 -13.23
C TRP A 120 5.86 -18.40 -14.30
N SER A 121 6.44 -17.21 -14.15
CA SER A 121 6.30 -16.14 -15.12
C SER A 121 7.62 -15.90 -15.81
N LEU A 122 7.71 -16.34 -17.06
CA LEU A 122 8.96 -16.33 -17.83
C LEU A 122 9.15 -15.05 -18.66
N THR A 123 8.11 -14.22 -18.73
CA THR A 123 8.05 -13.03 -19.58
C THR A 123 7.97 -11.75 -18.76
N ASN A 124 7.05 -11.67 -17.81
CA ASN A 124 6.88 -10.53 -16.92
C ASN A 124 6.10 -10.92 -15.66
N VAL A 125 6.27 -10.13 -14.60
CA VAL A 125 5.42 -10.17 -13.39
C VAL A 125 4.82 -8.79 -13.16
N ASN A 126 3.58 -8.74 -12.68
CA ASN A 126 2.96 -7.49 -12.23
C ASN A 126 3.28 -7.29 -10.75
N TYR A 127 4.00 -6.21 -10.44
CA TYR A 127 4.37 -5.86 -9.08
C TYR A 127 3.89 -4.44 -8.77
N LEU A 128 2.93 -4.31 -7.84
CA LEU A 128 2.35 -3.04 -7.41
C LEU A 128 1.85 -2.14 -8.57
N GLY A 129 1.33 -2.75 -9.64
CA GLY A 129 0.85 -2.05 -10.84
C GLY A 129 1.92 -1.74 -11.88
N ILE A 130 3.18 -2.13 -11.65
CA ILE A 130 4.28 -2.04 -12.61
C ILE A 130 4.51 -3.41 -13.23
N VAL A 131 4.59 -3.47 -14.56
CA VAL A 131 4.99 -4.67 -15.29
C VAL A 131 6.52 -4.77 -15.21
N ILE A 132 7.05 -5.75 -14.50
CA ILE A 132 8.49 -6.02 -14.47
C ILE A 132 8.77 -7.11 -15.53
N PRO A 133 9.33 -6.77 -16.71
CA PRO A 133 9.71 -7.75 -17.71
C PRO A 133 10.99 -8.48 -17.34
N CYS A 134 11.16 -9.68 -17.90
CA CYS A 134 12.41 -10.44 -17.80
C CYS A 134 13.58 -9.73 -18.51
N ASN A 135 13.30 -8.87 -19.50
CA ASN A 135 14.27 -8.01 -20.17
C ASN A 135 14.10 -6.56 -19.71
N VAL A 136 15.09 -6.04 -19.00
CA VAL A 136 15.09 -4.68 -18.45
C VAL A 136 14.94 -3.58 -19.51
N HIS A 137 15.32 -3.84 -20.77
CA HIS A 137 15.13 -2.88 -21.87
C HIS A 137 13.65 -2.64 -22.19
N ASP A 138 12.80 -3.63 -21.91
CA ASP A 138 11.36 -3.52 -22.12
C ASP A 138 10.65 -2.80 -20.97
N LEU A 139 11.33 -2.54 -19.84
CA LEU A 139 10.73 -1.93 -18.65
C LEU A 139 10.18 -0.55 -18.96
N TYR A 140 10.94 0.28 -19.68
CA TYR A 140 10.48 1.59 -20.11
C TYR A 140 9.28 1.48 -21.05
N LYS A 141 9.40 0.64 -22.07
CA LYS A 141 8.37 0.44 -23.11
C LYS A 141 7.05 -0.02 -22.50
N LEU A 142 7.08 -0.98 -21.58
CA LEU A 142 5.88 -1.60 -21.02
C LEU A 142 5.19 -0.75 -19.95
N ASN A 143 5.91 0.16 -19.28
CA ASN A 143 5.33 0.94 -18.19
C ASN A 143 5.14 2.42 -18.53
N TYR A 144 6.07 3.05 -19.23
CA TYR A 144 6.01 4.48 -19.51
C TYR A 144 5.21 4.80 -20.77
N ILE A 145 5.35 4.01 -21.84
CA ILE A 145 4.62 4.29 -23.10
C ILE A 145 3.11 4.26 -22.90
N PRO A 146 2.50 3.24 -22.24
CA PRO A 146 1.06 3.25 -22.01
C PRO A 146 0.59 4.44 -21.16
N VAL A 147 1.41 4.89 -20.22
CA VAL A 147 1.11 6.07 -19.39
C VAL A 147 1.19 7.34 -20.24
N ILE A 148 2.22 7.51 -21.06
CA ILE A 148 2.38 8.66 -21.96
C ILE A 148 1.26 8.67 -23.03
N GLU A 149 0.91 7.53 -23.61
CA GLU A 149 -0.20 7.41 -24.58
C GLU A 149 -1.58 7.63 -23.95
N MET A 150 -1.74 7.32 -22.66
CA MET A 150 -2.93 7.68 -21.88
C MET A 150 -3.02 9.19 -21.64
N PHE A 151 -1.90 9.91 -21.64
CA PHE A 151 -1.84 11.38 -21.52
C PHE A 151 -1.66 12.13 -22.85
N ALA A 152 -1.45 11.42 -23.97
CA ALA A 152 -1.50 12.02 -25.30
C ALA A 152 -2.95 12.46 -25.57
N ASP A 153 -3.11 13.69 -26.09
CA ASP A 153 -4.32 14.55 -26.11
C ASP A 153 -5.64 13.95 -26.65
N VAL A 154 -5.67 12.67 -27.01
CA VAL A 154 -6.82 11.97 -27.59
C VAL A 154 -7.41 10.88 -26.67
N ASN A 155 -6.74 10.54 -25.55
CA ASN A 155 -7.15 9.45 -24.65
C ASN A 155 -7.52 9.88 -23.22
N VAL A 156 -7.79 11.18 -23.00
CA VAL A 156 -8.48 11.64 -21.79
C VAL A 156 -9.97 11.25 -21.92
N VAL A 157 -10.24 9.96 -21.81
CA VAL A 157 -11.58 9.49 -21.52
C VAL A 157 -11.80 9.79 -20.05
N ASN A 158 -12.80 10.62 -19.74
CA ASN A 158 -13.34 10.74 -18.39
C ASN A 158 -13.50 9.32 -17.85
N ARG A 159 -12.74 8.93 -16.82
CA ARG A 159 -12.93 7.64 -16.15
C ARG A 159 -14.40 7.60 -15.74
N VAL A 160 -15.17 6.75 -16.41
CA VAL A 160 -16.54 6.46 -15.99
C VAL A 160 -16.42 5.91 -14.58
N PRO A 161 -16.99 6.59 -13.56
CA PRO A 161 -16.99 6.06 -12.21
C PRO A 161 -17.58 4.66 -12.27
N HIS A 162 -16.94 3.69 -11.62
CA HIS A 162 -17.62 2.44 -11.31
C HIS A 162 -18.93 2.82 -10.64
N SER A 163 -20.03 2.28 -11.16
CA SER A 163 -21.41 2.71 -11.00
C SER A 163 -21.94 2.63 -9.56
N GLY A 164 -21.41 3.49 -8.71
CA GLY A 164 -21.77 3.74 -7.32
C GLY A 164 -21.05 5.01 -6.91
N GLY A 165 -21.78 6.13 -6.87
CA GLY A 165 -21.24 7.43 -6.48
C GLY A 165 -20.50 7.33 -5.14
N GLY A 166 -19.40 8.07 -5.02
CA GLY A 166 -18.61 8.17 -3.79
C GLY A 166 -18.27 9.62 -3.54
N VAL A 167 -18.09 9.98 -2.28
CA VAL A 167 -17.78 11.35 -1.86
C VAL A 167 -16.39 11.38 -1.28
N MET A 168 -15.59 12.37 -1.67
CA MET A 168 -14.27 12.60 -1.12
C MET A 168 -14.39 13.57 0.05
N VAL A 169 -13.82 13.21 1.20
CA VAL A 169 -13.94 14.00 2.42
C VAL A 169 -12.56 14.18 3.07
N TRP A 170 -12.35 15.38 3.62
CA TRP A 170 -11.21 15.72 4.44
C TRP A 170 -11.65 16.09 5.85
N ALA A 171 -10.90 15.63 6.85
CA ALA A 171 -11.01 16.10 8.23
C ALA A 171 -9.68 15.92 8.96
N GLY A 172 -9.49 16.75 9.99
CA GLY A 172 -8.42 16.62 10.97
C GLY A 172 -8.95 16.15 12.32
N ILE A 173 -8.14 15.38 13.04
CA ILE A 173 -8.41 14.98 14.43
C ILE A 173 -7.29 15.47 15.34
N SER A 174 -7.61 15.75 16.60
CA SER A 174 -6.64 16.14 17.61
C SER A 174 -7.09 15.66 18.99
N TYR A 175 -6.22 15.77 19.99
CA TYR A 175 -6.60 15.44 21.35
C TYR A 175 -7.59 16.48 21.89
N GLY A 176 -8.79 16.03 22.26
CA GLY A 176 -9.86 16.87 22.82
C GLY A 176 -10.67 17.67 21.80
N GLN A 177 -10.26 17.75 20.53
CA GLN A 177 -10.98 18.48 19.47
C GLN A 177 -10.90 17.73 18.13
N ARG A 178 -11.82 18.02 17.21
CA ARG A 178 -11.77 17.56 15.81
C ARG A 178 -12.09 18.72 14.88
N ALA A 179 -11.54 18.69 13.68
CA ALA A 179 -11.90 19.65 12.65
C ALA A 179 -13.28 19.32 12.07
N GLN A 180 -13.92 20.33 11.47
CA GLN A 180 -15.11 20.11 10.66
C GLN A 180 -14.76 19.29 9.42
N LEU A 181 -15.70 18.47 8.96
CA LEU A 181 -15.58 17.79 7.68
C LEU A 181 -15.59 18.81 6.55
N HIS A 182 -14.76 18.56 5.54
CA HIS A 182 -14.73 19.31 4.30
C HIS A 182 -14.93 18.36 3.13
N PHE A 183 -16.01 18.56 2.39
CA PHE A 183 -16.36 17.75 1.24
C PHE A 183 -15.67 18.31 -0.01
N ILE A 184 -15.03 17.42 -0.76
CA ILE A 184 -14.23 17.78 -1.93
C ILE A 184 -14.95 17.29 -3.17
N ASP A 185 -15.30 18.23 -4.03
CA ASP A 185 -15.86 17.92 -5.34
C ASP A 185 -14.75 17.53 -6.32
N GLY A 186 -14.82 16.30 -6.83
CA GLY A 186 -13.87 15.78 -7.82
C GLY A 186 -12.49 15.46 -7.25
N ASN A 187 -11.46 15.64 -8.07
CA ASN A 187 -10.09 15.27 -7.70
C ASN A 187 -9.36 16.41 -6.96
N LEU A 188 -8.66 16.07 -5.87
CA LEU A 188 -7.84 17.03 -5.13
C LEU A 188 -6.39 17.00 -5.63
N ASN A 189 -5.95 18.07 -6.27
CA ASN A 189 -4.56 18.29 -6.64
C ASN A 189 -3.83 19.14 -5.58
N ALA A 190 -2.51 19.32 -5.73
CA ALA A 190 -1.70 20.07 -4.76
C ALA A 190 -2.13 21.53 -4.57
N GLN A 191 -2.49 22.23 -5.64
CA GLN A 191 -2.97 23.62 -5.57
C GLN A 191 -4.29 23.70 -4.79
N ARG A 192 -5.26 22.85 -5.15
CA ARG A 192 -6.55 22.77 -4.44
C ARG A 192 -6.36 22.38 -2.99
N TYR A 193 -5.41 21.50 -2.66
CA TYR A 193 -5.10 21.19 -1.27
C TYR A 193 -4.62 22.43 -0.50
N CYS A 194 -3.78 23.29 -1.10
CA CYS A 194 -3.40 24.55 -0.47
C CYS A 194 -4.61 25.47 -0.25
N ASP A 195 -5.44 25.65 -1.28
CA ASP A 195 -6.49 26.67 -1.30
C ASP A 195 -7.77 26.27 -0.55
N GLU A 196 -8.14 24.99 -0.60
CA GLU A 196 -9.38 24.46 0.00
C GLU A 196 -9.14 23.87 1.39
N ILE A 197 -7.92 23.41 1.70
CA ILE A 197 -7.64 22.69 2.95
C ILE A 197 -6.61 23.41 3.82
N LEU A 198 -5.39 23.62 3.32
CA LEU A 198 -4.30 24.13 4.16
C LEU A 198 -4.59 25.55 4.65
N ARG A 199 -4.90 26.46 3.73
CA ARG A 199 -5.13 27.87 4.02
C ARG A 199 -6.39 28.12 4.87
N PRO A 200 -7.59 27.61 4.51
CA PRO A 200 -8.81 27.93 5.25
C PRO A 200 -9.04 27.06 6.49
N ILE A 201 -8.49 25.84 6.55
CA ILE A 201 -8.81 24.88 7.63
C ILE A 201 -7.58 24.59 8.50
N VAL A 202 -6.47 24.16 7.92
CA VAL A 202 -5.30 23.71 8.71
C VAL A 202 -4.65 24.88 9.44
N VAL A 203 -4.25 25.94 8.72
CA VAL A 203 -3.53 27.07 9.31
C VAL A 203 -4.30 27.68 10.50
N PRO A 204 -5.60 28.05 10.36
CA PRO A 204 -6.34 28.62 11.48
C PRO A 204 -6.51 27.65 12.66
N PHE A 205 -6.68 26.36 12.39
CA PHE A 205 -6.85 25.35 13.43
C PHE A 205 -5.57 25.14 14.23
N ILE A 206 -4.43 25.03 13.55
CA ILE A 206 -3.12 24.87 14.17
C ILE A 206 -2.76 26.12 14.99
N CYS A 207 -2.94 27.32 14.44
CA CYS A 207 -2.66 28.56 15.17
C CYS A 207 -3.53 28.72 16.41
N ARG A 208 -4.81 28.32 16.35
CA ARG A 208 -5.74 28.42 17.50
C ARG A 208 -5.38 27.46 18.62
N HIS A 209 -4.94 26.26 18.28
CA HIS A 209 -4.75 25.17 19.26
C HIS A 209 -3.28 24.86 19.58
N HIS A 210 -2.33 25.56 18.95
CA HIS A 210 -0.89 25.37 19.13
C HIS A 210 -0.46 23.90 18.94
N LEU A 211 -0.96 23.28 17.87
CA LEU A 211 -0.74 21.87 17.56
C LEU A 211 0.41 21.68 16.58
N ILE A 212 0.90 20.44 16.48
CA ILE A 212 1.79 20.03 15.41
C ILE A 212 0.93 19.35 14.34
N PHE A 213 1.08 19.80 13.10
CA PHE A 213 0.35 19.24 11.97
C PHE A 213 1.00 17.94 11.50
N GLN A 214 0.19 16.93 11.20
CA GLN A 214 0.64 15.66 10.65
C GLN A 214 -0.27 15.27 9.49
N HIS A 215 0.32 14.83 8.39
CA HIS A 215 -0.40 14.29 7.22
C HIS A 215 0.35 13.11 6.61
N ASP A 216 -0.32 12.36 5.74
CA ASP A 216 0.27 11.24 5.00
C ASP A 216 1.15 11.74 3.83
N ASN A 217 1.94 10.84 3.26
CA ASN A 217 2.83 11.14 2.12
C ASN A 217 2.10 11.07 0.76
N ALA A 218 0.80 11.37 0.69
CA ALA A 218 0.11 11.44 -0.59
C ALA A 218 0.73 12.49 -1.52
N LEU A 219 0.68 12.25 -2.83
CA LEU A 219 1.32 13.11 -3.84
C LEU A 219 0.99 14.61 -3.69
N PRO A 220 -0.26 15.04 -3.42
CA PRO A 220 -0.56 16.44 -3.18
C PRO A 220 0.11 17.01 -1.92
N HIS A 221 0.30 16.21 -0.87
CA HIS A 221 0.84 16.67 0.41
C HIS A 221 2.35 16.89 0.37
N VAL A 222 3.08 16.04 -0.36
CA VAL A 222 4.54 16.15 -0.55
C VAL A 222 4.93 17.06 -1.70
N ALA A 223 3.96 17.61 -2.43
CA ALA A 223 4.21 18.54 -3.51
C ALA A 223 4.91 19.80 -2.98
N LYS A 224 5.90 20.29 -3.73
CA LYS A 224 6.71 21.45 -3.34
C LYS A 224 5.88 22.67 -2.97
N ILE A 225 4.77 22.91 -3.67
CA ILE A 225 3.87 24.02 -3.38
C ILE A 225 3.26 23.93 -1.98
N CYS A 226 2.89 22.73 -1.53
CA CYS A 226 2.28 22.49 -0.22
C CYS A 226 3.31 22.57 0.90
N THR A 227 4.51 22.00 0.69
CA THR A 227 5.58 22.07 1.69
C THR A 227 6.06 23.51 1.89
N GLN A 228 6.28 24.26 0.80
CA GLN A 228 6.64 25.67 0.86
C GLN A 228 5.54 26.55 1.47
N PHE A 229 4.26 26.24 1.21
CA PHE A 229 3.14 26.94 1.82
C PHE A 229 3.12 26.75 3.35
N LEU A 230 3.27 25.52 3.84
CA LEU A 230 3.31 25.21 5.27
C LEU A 230 4.50 25.89 5.96
N GLU A 231 5.67 25.90 5.31
CA GLU A 231 6.86 26.62 5.80
C GLU A 231 6.61 28.13 5.88
N ALA A 232 6.02 28.74 4.83
CA ALA A 232 5.74 30.18 4.80
C ALA A 232 4.73 30.62 5.88
N GLU A 233 3.74 29.78 6.16
CA GLU A 233 2.73 29.99 7.21
C GLU A 233 3.23 29.59 8.62
N ASN A 234 4.51 29.18 8.75
CA ASN A 234 5.13 28.72 10.00
C ASN A 234 4.34 27.59 10.69
N VAL A 235 3.73 26.68 9.91
CA VAL A 235 3.02 25.53 10.46
C VAL A 235 4.03 24.46 10.87
N PRO A 236 4.11 24.07 12.17
CA PRO A 236 5.00 23.00 12.59
C PRO A 236 4.46 21.66 12.06
N VAL A 237 5.24 20.97 11.21
CA VAL A 237 4.87 19.68 10.62
C VAL A 237 5.67 18.54 11.24
N HIS A 238 4.99 17.48 11.69
CA HIS A 238 5.62 16.22 12.08
C HIS A 238 5.75 15.30 10.87
N LEU A 239 6.98 14.88 10.57
CA LEU A 239 7.26 13.94 9.49
C LEU A 239 6.83 12.53 9.90
N TRP A 240 5.89 11.94 9.17
CA TRP A 240 5.56 10.53 9.36
C TRP A 240 6.60 9.65 8.63
N PRO A 241 7.26 8.70 9.31
CA PRO A 241 8.18 7.79 8.64
C PRO A 241 7.41 6.92 7.65
N ALA A 242 7.95 6.74 6.44
CA ALA A 242 7.31 6.03 5.33
C ALA A 242 7.00 4.53 5.59
N TYR A 243 7.39 3.99 6.75
CA TYR A 243 7.32 2.58 7.10
C TYR A 243 6.76 2.33 8.52
N SER A 244 5.81 3.14 8.99
CA SER A 244 5.09 2.79 10.23
C SER A 244 4.11 1.65 9.95
N PRO A 245 4.28 0.46 10.56
CA PRO A 245 3.45 -0.72 10.29
C PRO A 245 2.03 -0.64 10.87
N ASP A 246 1.74 0.42 11.64
CA ASP A 246 0.45 0.65 12.28
C ASP A 246 -0.44 1.61 11.47
N MET A 247 -1.74 1.34 11.51
CA MET A 247 -2.76 2.22 10.94
C MET A 247 -2.79 3.54 11.74
N PRO A 248 -2.57 4.71 11.11
CA PRO A 248 -2.54 5.96 11.86
C PRO A 248 -3.92 6.24 12.47
N PRO A 249 -4.01 6.98 13.59
CA PRO A 249 -5.28 7.25 14.28
C PRO A 249 -6.40 7.76 13.37
N THR A 250 -6.06 8.51 12.33
CA THR A 250 -6.99 9.01 11.31
C THR A 250 -7.68 7.88 10.54
N GLU A 251 -6.95 6.86 10.12
CA GLU A 251 -7.50 5.72 9.37
C GLU A 251 -8.45 4.88 10.23
N HIS A 252 -8.16 4.74 11.54
CA HIS A 252 -9.08 4.10 12.48
C HIS A 252 -10.39 4.87 12.64
N VAL A 253 -10.34 6.21 12.67
CA VAL A 253 -11.56 7.04 12.73
C VAL A 253 -12.34 6.95 11.41
N TRP A 254 -11.65 6.92 10.26
CA TRP A 254 -12.30 6.74 8.96
C TRP A 254 -12.99 5.37 8.83
N ASP A 255 -12.37 4.29 9.30
CA ASP A 255 -12.98 2.96 9.32
C ASP A 255 -14.22 2.92 10.24
N ALA A 256 -14.16 3.58 11.41
CA ALA A 256 -15.31 3.69 12.29
C ALA A 256 -16.46 4.46 11.62
N LEU A 257 -16.14 5.57 10.94
CA LEU A 257 -17.12 6.38 10.22
C LEU A 257 -17.77 5.61 9.06
N ASP A 258 -16.97 4.93 8.23
CA ASP A 258 -17.48 4.10 7.13
C ASP A 258 -18.39 2.99 7.64
N ARG A 259 -18.04 2.34 8.77
CA ARG A 259 -18.91 1.33 9.40
C ARG A 259 -20.22 1.91 9.91
N CYS A 260 -20.19 3.07 10.57
CA CYS A 260 -21.41 3.75 11.03
C CYS A 260 -22.33 4.11 9.86
N VAL A 261 -21.78 4.74 8.81
CA VAL A 261 -22.54 5.16 7.62
C VAL A 261 -23.17 3.96 6.90
N ARG A 262 -22.48 2.82 6.84
CA ARG A 262 -23.03 1.57 6.27
C ARG A 262 -24.16 0.97 7.11
N GLN A 263 -24.24 1.30 8.39
CA GLN A 263 -25.25 0.80 9.32
C GLN A 263 -26.41 1.78 9.51
N CYS A 264 -26.36 2.97 8.90
CA CYS A 264 -27.46 3.94 8.93
C CYS A 264 -28.76 3.32 8.42
N VAL A 265 -29.86 3.62 9.13
CA VAL A 265 -31.22 3.24 8.74
C VAL A 265 -32.06 4.53 8.71
N PRO A 266 -32.55 4.96 7.53
CA PRO A 266 -32.43 4.32 6.22
C PRO A 266 -31.01 4.41 5.64
N VAL A 267 -30.67 3.47 4.75
CA VAL A 267 -29.39 3.49 4.04
C VAL A 267 -29.40 4.68 3.06
N PRO A 268 -28.35 5.53 3.01
CA PRO A 268 -28.33 6.72 2.16
C PRO A 268 -28.54 6.40 0.67
N ALA A 269 -29.64 6.87 0.07
CA ALA A 269 -30.00 6.52 -1.30
C ALA A 269 -29.38 7.44 -2.38
N ASP A 270 -28.85 8.60 -1.99
CA ASP A 270 -28.24 9.58 -2.87
C ASP A 270 -27.05 10.30 -2.22
N ILE A 271 -26.34 11.14 -2.98
CA ILE A 271 -25.14 11.86 -2.52
C ILE A 271 -25.47 12.84 -1.39
N GLN A 272 -26.64 13.48 -1.40
CA GLN A 272 -27.02 14.44 -0.36
C GLN A 272 -27.30 13.72 0.96
N GLN A 273 -28.04 12.60 0.90
CA GLN A 273 -28.27 11.75 2.07
C GLN A 273 -26.96 11.18 2.62
N LEU A 274 -26.00 10.85 1.74
CA LEU A 274 -24.68 10.38 2.13
C LEU A 274 -23.87 11.49 2.82
N HIS A 275 -23.94 12.72 2.32
CA HIS A 275 -23.31 13.88 2.95
C HIS A 275 -23.85 14.08 4.38
N THR A 276 -25.18 14.13 4.53
CA THR A 276 -25.83 14.26 5.83
C THR A 276 -25.47 13.14 6.79
N ALA A 277 -25.51 11.88 6.33
CA ALA A 277 -25.15 10.73 7.15
C ALA A 277 -23.69 10.78 7.62
N ILE A 278 -22.76 11.19 6.74
CA ILE A 278 -21.35 11.35 7.11
C ILE A 278 -21.18 12.46 8.16
N GLU A 279 -21.88 13.59 8.02
CA GLU A 279 -21.83 14.68 8.99
C GLU A 279 -22.40 14.29 10.35
N GLU A 280 -23.55 13.63 10.38
CA GLU A 280 -24.19 13.15 11.61
C GLU A 280 -23.30 12.12 12.32
N GLU A 281 -22.81 11.12 11.60
CA GLU A 281 -21.96 10.08 12.19
C GLU A 281 -20.60 10.63 12.64
N TRP A 282 -20.04 11.61 11.93
CA TRP A 282 -18.82 12.27 12.35
C TRP A 282 -18.97 12.99 13.69
N VAL A 283 -20.13 13.58 13.96
CA VAL A 283 -20.44 14.19 15.26
C VAL A 283 -20.69 13.11 16.33
N ASN A 284 -21.34 12.01 15.95
CA ASN A 284 -21.67 10.90 16.87
C ASN A 284 -20.45 10.13 17.37
N ILE A 285 -19.33 10.11 16.63
CA ILE A 285 -18.09 9.47 17.10
C ILE A 285 -17.64 10.13 18.42
N PRO A 286 -17.54 9.40 19.55
CA PRO A 286 -17.15 10.03 20.81
C PRO A 286 -15.72 10.56 20.78
N GLN A 287 -15.49 11.77 21.31
CA GLN A 287 -14.14 12.35 21.38
C GLN A 287 -13.19 11.48 22.23
N ALA A 288 -13.72 10.75 23.21
CA ALA A 288 -12.96 9.79 24.01
C ALA A 288 -12.34 8.67 23.16
N THR A 289 -13.03 8.23 22.10
CA THR A 289 -12.51 7.23 21.15
C THR A 289 -11.32 7.78 20.38
N ILE A 290 -11.46 9.01 19.84
CA ILE A 290 -10.37 9.71 19.13
C ILE A 290 -9.16 9.90 20.06
N ASN A 291 -9.38 10.37 21.29
CA ASN A 291 -8.33 10.57 22.27
C ASN A 291 -7.60 9.27 22.62
N SER A 292 -8.33 8.16 22.74
CA SER A 292 -7.76 6.83 23.02
C SER A 292 -6.88 6.35 21.88
N LEU A 293 -7.28 6.57 20.62
CA LEU A 293 -6.49 6.25 19.43
C LEU A 293 -5.20 7.08 19.34
N ILE A 294 -5.29 8.39 19.62
CA ILE A 294 -4.12 9.28 19.65
C ILE A 294 -3.15 8.86 20.76
N ASN A 295 -3.67 8.54 21.95
CA ASN A 295 -2.85 8.06 23.07
C ASN A 295 -2.20 6.70 22.76
N TYR A 296 -2.88 5.82 22.03
CA TYR A 296 -2.31 4.54 21.61
C TYR A 296 -1.14 4.77 20.65
N ALA A 297 -1.32 5.61 19.62
CA ALA A 297 -0.24 5.94 18.68
C ALA A 297 0.97 6.59 19.37
N ASN A 298 0.74 7.51 20.32
CA ASN A 298 1.82 8.15 21.09
C ASN A 298 2.61 7.18 21.99
N LYS A 299 2.06 6.00 22.32
CA LYS A 299 2.78 4.97 23.09
C LYS A 299 3.63 4.04 22.21
N MET A 300 3.37 4.04 20.90
CA MET A 300 4.00 3.14 19.93
C MET A 300 5.15 3.83 19.16
N CYS A 301 5.23 5.16 19.19
CA CYS A 301 6.35 5.97 18.71
C CYS A 301 7.34 6.25 19.85
#